data_AF-A0A949MGA3-F1
#
_entry.id   AF-A0A949MGA3-F1
#
_cell.length_a   1.000
_cell.length_b   1.000
_cell.length_c   1.000
_cell.angle_alpha   90.00
_cell.angle_beta   90.00
_cell.angle_gamma   90.00
#
_symmetry.space_group_name_H-M   'P 1'
#
loop_
_entity.id
_entity.type
_entity.pdbx_description
1 polymer ?
#
loop_
_entity_poly.entity_id
_entity_poly.type
_entity_poly.pdbx_seq_one_letter_code
_entity_poly.pdbx_strand_id
1 'polypeptide(L)' 'MLFLTDYSCKQASRLLSAAQDEAPAGMRQRLSLRWHLMVCTNCTNYRQQLDVLRSLVGDLATERDEPPGKP' A
#
# COMPACT_ATOMS: atom_id res chain seq x y z
N MET A 1 -17.81 1.72 -21.13
CA MET A 1 -16.33 1.67 -21.11
C MET A 1 -15.72 2.95 -20.50
N LEU A 2 -16.42 3.67 -19.60
CA LEU A 2 -16.06 5.00 -19.10
C LEU A 2 -16.29 5.18 -17.58
N PHE A 3 -15.97 4.17 -16.76
CA PHE A 3 -16.01 4.30 -15.29
C PHE A 3 -14.77 3.74 -14.59
N LEU A 4 -13.74 3.33 -15.34
CA LEU A 4 -12.52 2.73 -14.80
C LEU A 4 -11.30 3.67 -14.86
N THR A 5 -11.40 4.79 -15.59
CA THR A 5 -10.32 5.77 -15.76
C THR A 5 -10.55 7.09 -15.04
N ASP A 6 -11.74 7.37 -14.51
CA ASP A 6 -12.01 8.52 -13.61
C ASP A 6 -11.45 8.30 -12.19
N TYR A 7 -10.41 7.46 -12.09
CA TYR A 7 -9.73 7.13 -10.86
C TYR A 7 -8.38 7.85 -10.90
N SER A 8 -8.27 8.94 -10.15
CA SER A 8 -7.09 9.82 -10.17
C SER A 8 -5.94 9.27 -9.32
N CYS A 9 -4.71 9.68 -9.63
CA CYS A 9 -3.52 9.36 -8.83
C CYS A 9 -3.67 9.74 -7.36
N LYS A 10 -4.40 10.83 -7.06
CA LYS A 10 -4.70 11.29 -5.70
C LYS A 10 -5.63 10.34 -4.94
N GLN A 11 -6.63 9.77 -5.62
CA GLN A 11 -7.50 8.77 -5.02
C GLN A 11 -6.76 7.45 -4.82
N ALA A 12 -5.93 7.05 -5.81
CA ALA A 12 -5.11 5.86 -5.73
C ALA A 12 -4.11 5.92 -4.56
N SER A 13 -3.37 7.03 -4.41
CA SER A 13 -2.41 7.19 -3.32
C SER A 13 -3.09 7.17 -1.96
N ARG A 14 -4.22 7.88 -1.79
CA ARG A 14 -5.00 7.85 -0.54
C ARG A 14 -5.46 6.44 -0.17
N LEU A 15 -5.94 5.67 -1.14
CA LEU A 15 -6.39 4.31 -0.90
C LEU A 15 -5.23 3.36 -0.57
N LEU A 16 -4.08 3.53 -1.24
CA LEU A 16 -2.86 2.79 -0.95
C LEU A 16 -2.35 3.07 0.47
N SER A 17 -2.33 4.34 0.91
CA SER A 17 -1.96 4.68 2.29
C SER A 17 -2.97 4.11 3.29
N ALA A 18 -4.28 4.27 3.05
CA ALA A 18 -5.32 3.77 3.95
C ALA A 18 -5.33 2.24 4.08
N ALA A 19 -4.87 1.52 3.05
CA ALA A 19 -4.69 0.08 3.09
C ALA A 19 -3.52 -0.37 3.97
N GLN A 20 -2.58 0.54 4.31
CA GLN A 20 -1.48 0.23 5.21
C GLN A 20 -1.92 0.16 6.66
N ASP A 21 -2.89 1.00 7.03
CA ASP A 21 -3.42 1.06 8.39
C ASP A 21 -4.40 -0.10 8.63
N GLU A 22 -5.68 0.01 8.28
CA GLU A 22 -6.67 -1.07 8.59
C GLU A 22 -7.88 -1.15 7.63
N ALA A 23 -8.08 -0.20 6.71
CA ALA A 23 -9.35 -0.08 6.01
C ALA A 23 -9.47 -1.03 4.80
N PRO A 24 -10.40 -2.00 4.79
CA PRO A 24 -10.70 -2.74 3.56
C PRO A 24 -11.39 -1.79 2.58
N ALA A 25 -10.66 -1.38 1.55
CA ALA A 25 -11.25 -0.77 0.36
C ALA A 25 -12.40 -1.67 -0.14
N GLY A 26 -13.58 -1.10 -0.40
CA GLY A 26 -14.71 -1.85 -0.94
C GLY A 26 -14.33 -2.53 -2.27
N MET A 27 -15.01 -3.62 -2.64
CA MET A 27 -14.67 -4.42 -3.85
C MET A 27 -14.53 -3.56 -5.11
N ARG A 28 -15.38 -2.54 -5.28
CA ARG A 28 -15.29 -1.59 -6.41
C ARG A 28 -14.02 -0.76 -6.37
N GLN A 29 -13.64 -0.25 -5.20
CA GLN A 29 -12.43 0.58 -5.03
C GLN A 29 -11.16 -0.24 -5.28
N ARG A 30 -11.13 -1.51 -4.85
CA ARG A 30 -10.03 -2.44 -5.16
C ARG A 30 -9.88 -2.69 -6.65
N LEU A 31 -11.00 -2.87 -7.36
CA LEU A 31 -10.98 -3.11 -8.80
C LEU A 31 -10.50 -1.87 -9.56
N SER A 32 -11.01 -0.67 -9.23
CA SER A 32 -10.55 0.59 -9.82
C SER A 32 -9.08 0.86 -9.54
N LEU A 33 -8.60 0.60 -8.31
CA LEU A 33 -7.18 0.73 -7.97
C LEU A 33 -6.32 -0.22 -8.80
N ARG A 34 -6.71 -1.49 -8.93
CA ARG A 34 -5.99 -2.46 -9.78
C ARG A 34 -5.90 -1.99 -11.23
N TRP A 35 -7.00 -1.51 -11.80
CA TRP A 35 -7.00 -0.95 -13.15
C TRP A 35 -6.06 0.26 -13.29
N HIS A 36 -6.09 1.18 -12.33
CA HIS A 36 -5.23 2.35 -12.34
C HIS A 36 -3.74 1.98 -12.24
N LEU A 37 -3.38 1.01 -11.40
CA LEU A 37 -1.99 0.54 -11.27
C LEU A 37 -1.46 -0.10 -12.56
N MET A 38 -2.32 -0.72 -13.37
CA MET A 38 -1.91 -1.27 -14.67
C MET A 38 -1.55 -0.21 -15.70
N VAL A 39 -2.05 1.03 -15.57
CA VAL A 39 -1.80 2.12 -16.52
C VAL A 39 -0.88 3.21 -16.00
N CYS A 40 -0.71 3.31 -14.68
CA CYS A 40 0.05 4.39 -14.03
C CYS A 40 1.28 3.84 -13.30
N THR A 41 2.46 3.98 -13.93
CA THR A 41 3.74 3.58 -13.34
C THR A 41 4.04 4.31 -12.04
N ASN A 42 3.70 5.60 -11.93
CA ASN A 42 3.94 6.38 -10.72
C ASN A 42 3.23 5.81 -9.49
N CYS A 43 1.96 5.43 -9.64
CA CYS A 43 1.20 4.82 -8.54
C CYS A 43 1.71 3.41 -8.20
N THR A 44 2.21 2.67 -9.19
CA THR A 44 2.88 1.38 -8.97
C THR A 44 4.18 1.53 -8.18
N ASN A 45 4.99 2.54 -8.49
CA ASN A 45 6.20 2.85 -7.74
C ASN A 45 5.88 3.29 -6.30
N TYR A 46 4.86 4.14 -6.14
CA TYR A 46 4.42 4.59 -4.82
C TYR A 46 3.97 3.41 -3.93
N ARG A 47 3.22 2.45 -4.50
CA ARG A 47 2.86 1.22 -3.78
C ARG A 47 4.11 0.45 -3.31
N GLN A 48 5.10 0.27 -4.18
CA GLN A 48 6.34 -0.43 -3.81
C GLN A 48 7.09 0.28 -2.68
N GLN A 49 7.13 1.63 -2.69
CA GLN A 49 7.73 2.40 -1.60
C GLN A 49 7.02 2.15 -0.26
N LEU A 50 5.68 2.10 -0.26
CA LEU A 50 4.90 1.78 0.93
C LEU A 50 5.16 0.35 1.43
N ASP A 51 5.29 -0.62 0.53
CA ASP A 51 5.60 -2.02 0.88
C ASP A 51 6.99 -2.11 1.54
N VAL A 52 8.00 -1.40 1.01
CA VAL A 52 9.35 -1.32 1.60
C VAL A 52 9.31 -0.69 2.99
N LEU A 53 8.63 0.44 3.14
CA LEU A 53 8.51 1.11 4.44
C LEU A 53 7.85 0.19 5.48
N ARG A 54 6.82 -0.56 5.09
CA ARG A 54 6.14 -1.52 5.98
C ARG A 54 7.07 -2.66 6.40
N SER A 55 7.87 -3.19 5.48
CA SER A 55 8.86 -4.23 5.80
C SER A 55 9.85 -3.71 6.84
N LEU A 56 10.49 -2.57 6.56
CA LEU A 56 11.51 -2.00 7.46
C LEU A 56 10.96 -1.70 8.85
N VAL A 57 9.76 -1.13 8.95
CA VAL A 57 9.13 -0.86 10.26
C VAL A 57 8.75 -2.16 10.98
N GLY A 58 8.29 -3.18 10.26
CA GLY A 58 8.01 -4.50 10.83
C GLY A 58 9.27 -5.20 11.34
N ASP A 59 10.38 -5.09 10.60
CA ASP A 59 11.68 -5.65 10.99
C ASP A 59 12.21 -4.97 12.26
N LEU A 60 12.13 -3.64 12.36
CA LEU A 60 12.51 -2.90 13.58
C LEU A 60 11.64 -3.25 14.79
N ALA A 61 10.34 -3.50 14.58
CA ALA A 61 9.46 -3.97 15.64
C ALA A 61 9.85 -5.37 16.13
N THR A 62 10.33 -6.23 15.22
CA THR A 62 10.79 -7.60 15.52
C THR A 62 12.13 -7.60 16.26
N GLU A 63 13.10 -6.78 15.85
CA GLU A 63 14.42 -6.69 16.51
C GLU A 63 14.35 -6.15 17.95
N ARG A 64 13.41 -5.26 18.26
CA ARG A 64 13.20 -4.74 19.63
C ARG A 64 12.64 -5.77 20.62
N ASP A 65 12.04 -6.84 20.12
CA ASP A 65 11.39 -7.87 20.94
C ASP A 65 12.30 -9.09 21.19
N GLU A 66 13.52 -9.11 20.63
CA GLU A 66 14.51 -10.15 20.93
C GLU A 66 15.13 -9.90 22.32
N PRO A 67 14.90 -10.79 23.31
CA PRO A 67 15.47 -10.62 24.64
C PRO A 67 17.00 -10.71 24.57
N PRO A 68 17.75 -9.89 25.33
CA PRO A 68 19.20 -9.93 25.32
C PRO A 68 19.68 -11.35 25.60
N GLY A 69 20.52 -11.86 24.69
CA GLY A 69 21.11 -13.19 24.76
C GLY A 69 21.67 -13.44 26.15
N LYS A 70 21.12 -14.45 26.81
CA LYS A 70 21.64 -14.95 28.08
C LYS A 70 23.06 -15.50 27.84
N PRO A 71 24.03 -15.20 28.73
CA PRO A 71 25.41 -15.66 28.60
C PRO A 71 25.54 -17.19 28.59
#